data_AF-F4RVT6-F1
#
_entry.id   AF-F4RVT6-F1
#
_cell.length_a   1.000
_cell.length_b   1.000
_cell.length_c   1.000
_cell.angle_alpha   90.00
_cell.angle_beta   90.00
_cell.angle_gamma   90.00
#
_symmetry.space_group_name_H-M   'P 1'
#
loop_
_entity.id
_entity.type
_entity.pdbx_description
1 polymer ?
#
loop_
_entity_poly.entity_id
_entity_poly.type
_entity_poly.pdbx_seq_one_letter_code
_entity_poly.pdbx_strand_id
1 'polypeptide(L)'
;ESAMANRRDVVSEANKSHATAKEISRLERKKAQAIALGQRTEATAAGEDLERKRNWQYSIEDNERWDKKLKQKKSRGNHEFTDYDDLARRKYKKDVDSLKPDLVNYNKQRAVADASENLYRDMNSLVYADHRPTEEAIDRVVGKLNLDIDKRSKRSRVRKEEDGEITYINDKNKAFNQKIGRFYNKYTEEIRENIERGTAL
;
A
#
# COMPACT_ATOMS: atom_id res chain seq x y z
N GLU A 1 40.66 36.00 1.18
CA GLU A 1 39.46 35.49 1.91
C GLU A 1 38.16 35.73 1.16
N SER A 2 37.94 36.91 0.57
CA SER A 2 36.69 37.29 -0.12
C SER A 2 36.31 36.42 -1.34
N ALA A 3 37.28 35.95 -2.13
CA ALA A 3 37.00 35.11 -3.30
C ALA A 3 36.40 33.73 -2.94
N MET A 4 36.80 33.17 -1.79
CA MET A 4 36.27 31.90 -1.29
C MET A 4 34.87 32.05 -0.70
N ALA A 5 34.57 33.21 -0.08
CA ALA A 5 33.24 33.55 0.39
C ALA A 5 32.26 33.72 -0.79
N ASN A 6 32.62 34.51 -1.80
CA ASN A 6 31.78 34.70 -2.99
C ASN A 6 31.48 33.39 -3.72
N ARG A 7 32.47 32.49 -3.84
CA ARG A 7 32.25 31.17 -4.45
C ARG A 7 31.28 30.31 -3.64
N ARG A 8 31.36 30.34 -2.30
CA ARG A 8 30.39 29.64 -1.43
C ARG A 8 29.00 30.22 -1.57
N ASP A 9 28.87 31.54 -1.68
CA ASP A 9 27.59 32.21 -1.86
C ASP A 9 26.96 31.86 -3.20
N VAL A 10 27.71 31.89 -4.30
CA VAL A 10 27.25 31.46 -5.65
C VAL A 10 26.82 30.00 -5.65
N VAL A 11 27.57 29.10 -5.00
CA VAL A 11 27.19 27.69 -4.87
C VAL A 11 25.94 27.53 -4.00
N SER A 12 25.78 28.33 -2.95
CA SER A 12 24.60 28.30 -2.10
C SER A 12 23.35 28.81 -2.83
N GLU A 13 23.49 29.83 -3.69
CA GLU A 13 22.43 30.36 -4.54
C GLU A 13 22.05 29.37 -5.64
N ALA A 14 23.03 28.73 -6.27
CA ALA A 14 22.79 27.65 -7.22
C ALA A 14 22.04 26.48 -6.54
N ASN A 15 22.46 26.06 -5.35
CA ASN A 15 21.78 25.02 -4.58
C ASN A 15 20.35 25.42 -4.15
N LYS A 16 20.10 26.70 -3.84
CA LYS A 16 18.75 27.23 -3.57
C LYS A 16 17.88 27.28 -4.84
N SER A 17 18.48 27.54 -6.00
CA SER A 17 17.78 27.54 -7.29
C SER A 17 17.37 26.13 -7.72
N HIS A 18 18.18 25.12 -7.37
CA HIS A 18 17.89 23.72 -7.59
C HIS A 18 17.04 23.13 -6.46
N ALA A 19 15.78 23.55 -6.38
CA ALA A 19 14.83 22.90 -5.50
C ALA A 19 14.65 21.44 -5.94
N THR A 20 15.01 20.51 -5.06
CA THR A 20 14.82 19.09 -5.35
C THR A 20 13.31 18.78 -5.45
N ALA A 21 12.92 17.76 -6.23
CA ALA A 21 11.51 17.37 -6.35
C ALA A 21 10.82 17.12 -4.99
N LYS A 22 11.60 16.67 -3.99
CA LYS A 22 11.16 16.45 -2.61
C LYS A 22 10.87 17.77 -1.87
N GLU A 23 11.69 18.79 -2.07
CA GLU A 23 11.49 20.12 -1.47
C GLU A 23 10.33 20.85 -2.12
N ILE A 24 10.17 20.76 -3.44
CA ILE A 24 9.01 21.29 -4.17
C ILE A 24 7.73 20.66 -3.61
N SER A 25 7.68 19.32 -3.52
CA SER A 25 6.52 18.61 -2.94
C SER A 25 6.24 19.02 -1.48
N ARG A 26 7.29 19.31 -0.69
CA ARG A 26 7.14 19.78 0.70
C ARG A 26 6.58 21.20 0.76
N LEU A 27 7.05 22.09 -0.11
CA LEU A 27 6.57 23.47 -0.21
C LEU A 27 5.13 23.51 -0.71
N GLU A 28 4.77 22.70 -1.70
CA GLU A 28 3.40 22.55 -2.19
C GLU A 28 2.45 22.08 -1.07
N ARG A 29 2.85 21.09 -0.27
CA ARG A 29 2.06 20.66 0.89
C ARG A 29 1.86 21.78 1.91
N LYS A 30 2.91 22.55 2.21
CA LYS A 30 2.83 23.71 3.11
C LYS A 30 1.90 24.79 2.54
N LYS A 31 1.99 25.07 1.25
CA LYS A 31 1.12 26.02 0.55
C LYS A 31 -0.34 25.56 0.59
N ALA A 32 -0.61 24.28 0.30
CA ALA A 32 -1.96 23.72 0.37
C ALA A 32 -2.54 23.76 1.80
N GLN A 33 -1.71 23.50 2.82
CA GLN A 33 -2.11 23.65 4.23
C GLN A 33 -2.43 25.10 4.59
N ALA A 34 -1.60 26.05 4.15
CA ALA A 34 -1.84 27.47 4.36
C ALA A 34 -3.13 27.94 3.68
N ILE A 35 -3.39 27.51 2.44
CA ILE A 35 -4.64 27.79 1.72
C ILE A 35 -5.85 27.19 2.46
N ALA A 36 -5.77 25.92 2.87
CA ALA A 36 -6.87 25.27 3.59
C ALA A 36 -7.14 25.92 4.95
N LEU A 37 -6.09 26.38 5.65
CA LEU A 37 -6.22 27.12 6.90
C LEU A 37 -6.86 28.50 6.66
N GLY A 38 -6.42 29.22 5.62
CA GLY A 38 -7.00 30.50 5.20
C GLY A 38 -8.49 30.38 4.87
N GLN A 39 -8.87 29.41 4.05
CA GLN A 39 -10.26 29.11 3.72
C GLN A 39 -11.08 28.78 4.98
N ARG A 40 -10.48 28.08 5.96
CA ARG A 40 -11.14 27.79 7.23
C ARG A 40 -11.35 29.05 8.07
N THR A 41 -10.34 29.92 8.17
CA THR A 41 -10.47 31.19 8.90
C THR A 41 -11.49 32.13 8.25
N GLU A 42 -11.49 32.22 6.91
CA GLU A 42 -12.44 33.03 6.15
C GLU A 42 -13.88 32.55 6.35
N ALA A 43 -14.12 31.24 6.29
CA ALA A 43 -15.45 30.70 6.49
C ALA A 43 -15.94 30.82 7.94
N THR A 44 -15.07 30.69 8.94
CA THR A 44 -15.44 30.97 10.34
C THR A 44 -15.78 32.45 10.55
N ALA A 45 -15.10 33.37 9.87
CA ALA A 45 -15.39 34.79 9.94
C ALA A 45 -16.70 35.16 9.21
N ALA A 46 -17.00 34.50 8.09
CA ALA A 46 -18.23 34.67 7.33
C ALA A 46 -19.45 33.92 7.95
N GLY A 47 -19.21 32.99 8.89
CA GLY A 47 -20.25 32.10 9.42
C GLY A 47 -20.74 31.04 8.42
N GLU A 48 -19.97 30.77 7.35
CA GLU A 48 -20.29 29.76 6.34
C GLU A 48 -19.80 28.36 6.78
N ASP A 49 -20.60 27.34 6.53
CA ASP A 49 -20.21 25.93 6.70
C ASP A 49 -19.45 25.44 5.45
N LEU A 50 -18.13 25.33 5.56
CA LEU A 50 -17.24 24.85 4.50
C LEU A 50 -17.59 23.46 4.01
N GLU A 51 -17.97 22.56 4.92
CA GLU A 51 -18.27 21.17 4.57
C GLU A 51 -19.55 21.13 3.75
N ARG A 52 -20.55 21.93 4.10
CA ARG A 52 -21.77 22.09 3.31
C ARG A 52 -21.50 22.61 1.89
N LYS A 53 -20.66 23.66 1.76
CA LYS A 53 -20.26 24.22 0.46
C LYS A 53 -19.50 23.21 -0.41
N ARG A 54 -18.66 22.37 0.20
CA ARG A 54 -17.95 21.29 -0.49
C ARG A 54 -18.89 20.14 -0.87
N ASN A 55 -19.85 19.80 -0.01
CA ASN A 55 -20.82 18.75 -0.27
C ASN A 55 -21.75 19.10 -1.44
N TRP A 56 -22.03 20.39 -1.66
CA TRP A 56 -22.77 20.86 -2.84
C TRP A 56 -22.02 20.62 -4.16
N GLN A 57 -20.70 20.48 -4.12
CA GLN A 57 -19.89 20.22 -5.31
C GLN A 57 -19.82 18.73 -5.66
N TYR A 58 -20.28 17.83 -4.78
CA TYR A 58 -20.31 16.40 -5.07
C TYR A 58 -21.57 16.04 -5.85
N SER A 59 -21.37 15.45 -7.02
CA SER A 59 -22.45 14.82 -7.78
C SER A 59 -22.91 13.53 -7.09
N ILE A 60 -24.15 13.11 -7.36
CA ILE A 60 -24.68 11.81 -6.92
C ILE A 60 -23.76 10.68 -7.40
N GLU A 61 -23.27 10.74 -8.64
CA GLU A 61 -22.35 9.74 -9.19
C GLU A 61 -21.02 9.66 -8.43
N ASP A 62 -20.49 10.80 -7.98
CA ASP A 62 -19.23 10.85 -7.24
C ASP A 62 -19.40 10.21 -5.86
N ASN A 63 -20.53 10.48 -5.20
CA ASN A 63 -20.90 9.85 -3.93
C ASN A 63 -21.06 8.34 -4.09
N GLU A 64 -21.76 7.86 -5.12
CA GLU A 64 -21.92 6.42 -5.37
C GLU A 64 -20.58 5.72 -5.63
N ARG A 65 -19.70 6.34 -6.43
CA ARG A 65 -18.34 5.82 -6.67
C ARG A 65 -17.54 5.79 -5.38
N TRP A 66 -17.67 6.82 -4.54
CA TRP A 66 -17.02 6.90 -3.24
C TRP A 66 -17.51 5.82 -2.27
N ASP A 67 -18.81 5.62 -2.16
CA ASP A 67 -19.41 4.58 -1.31
C ASP A 67 -19.02 3.18 -1.79
N LYS A 68 -19.01 2.95 -3.11
CA LYS A 68 -18.51 1.71 -3.70
C LYS A 68 -17.04 1.45 -3.30
N LYS A 69 -16.20 2.50 -3.33
CA LYS A 69 -14.80 2.42 -2.91
C LYS A 69 -14.65 2.13 -1.41
N LEU A 70 -15.46 2.76 -0.56
CA LEU A 70 -15.48 2.50 0.88
C LEU A 70 -15.93 1.06 1.19
N LYS A 71 -16.99 0.58 0.53
CA LYS A 71 -17.48 -0.80 0.66
C LYS A 71 -16.41 -1.81 0.25
N GLN A 72 -15.72 -1.57 -0.87
CA GLN A 72 -14.59 -2.41 -1.30
C GLN A 72 -13.44 -2.38 -0.27
N LYS A 73 -13.10 -1.21 0.26
CA LYS A 73 -12.06 -1.08 1.28
C LYS A 73 -12.42 -1.85 2.55
N LYS A 74 -13.67 -1.77 3.00
CA LYS A 74 -14.20 -2.52 4.16
C LYS A 74 -14.10 -4.03 3.91
N SER A 75 -14.53 -4.50 2.74
CA SER A 75 -14.42 -5.92 2.36
C SER A 75 -12.97 -6.42 2.32
N ARG A 76 -12.02 -5.57 1.87
CA ARG A 76 -10.59 -5.89 1.86
C ARG A 76 -9.93 -5.84 3.24
N GLY A 77 -10.60 -5.25 4.24
CA GLY A 77 -10.12 -5.09 5.61
C GLY A 77 -10.14 -6.36 6.47
N ASN A 78 -10.79 -7.44 6.02
CA ASN A 78 -10.77 -8.71 6.73
C ASN A 78 -9.44 -9.42 6.45
N HIS A 79 -8.53 -9.47 7.42
CA HIS A 79 -7.19 -10.07 7.26
C HIS A 79 -7.08 -11.48 7.83
N GLU A 80 -8.18 -12.04 8.33
CA GLU A 80 -8.22 -13.38 8.90
C GLU A 80 -7.93 -14.43 7.83
N PHE A 81 -7.13 -15.42 8.22
CA PHE A 81 -6.82 -16.56 7.39
C PHE A 81 -7.93 -17.61 7.54
N THR A 82 -8.57 -17.95 6.42
CA THR A 82 -9.59 -18.99 6.35
C THR A 82 -9.01 -20.23 5.69
N ASP A 83 -8.67 -20.11 4.40
CA ASP A 83 -8.10 -21.17 3.57
C ASP A 83 -7.08 -20.62 2.56
N TYR A 84 -6.21 -21.49 2.05
CA TYR A 84 -5.23 -21.18 1.02
C TYR A 84 -5.89 -20.82 -0.32
N ASP A 85 -7.02 -21.43 -0.67
CA ASP A 85 -7.73 -21.12 -1.91
C ASP A 85 -8.32 -19.70 -1.87
N ASP A 86 -8.93 -19.31 -0.75
CA ASP A 86 -9.44 -17.94 -0.59
C ASP A 86 -8.29 -16.92 -0.60
N LEU A 87 -7.16 -17.24 0.04
CA LEU A 87 -5.96 -16.40 0.00
C LEU A 87 -5.43 -16.22 -1.44
N ALA A 88 -5.37 -17.30 -2.22
CA ALA A 88 -4.95 -17.29 -3.62
C ALA A 88 -5.91 -16.46 -4.47
N ARG A 89 -7.22 -16.65 -4.30
CA ARG A 89 -8.28 -15.89 -4.98
C ARG A 89 -8.20 -14.40 -4.67
N ARG A 90 -8.01 -14.03 -3.39
CA ARG A 90 -7.85 -12.63 -2.96
C ARG A 90 -6.59 -11.99 -3.55
N LYS A 91 -5.49 -12.73 -3.60
CA LYS A 91 -4.25 -12.29 -4.26
C LYS A 91 -4.49 -12.07 -5.76
N TYR A 92 -5.06 -13.05 -6.45
CA TYR A 92 -5.37 -12.97 -7.87
C TYR A 92 -6.23 -11.76 -8.19
N LYS A 93 -7.33 -11.55 -7.46
CA LYS A 93 -8.18 -10.37 -7.63
C LYS A 93 -7.41 -9.06 -7.46
N LYS A 94 -6.50 -8.98 -6.47
CA LYS A 94 -5.66 -7.80 -6.28
C LYS A 94 -4.67 -7.59 -7.43
N ASP A 95 -4.08 -8.67 -7.94
CA ASP A 95 -3.15 -8.62 -9.07
C ASP A 95 -3.88 -8.15 -10.34
N VAL A 96 -5.09 -8.67 -10.60
CA VAL A 96 -5.97 -8.24 -11.71
C VAL A 96 -6.39 -6.77 -11.56
N ASP A 97 -6.81 -6.33 -10.37
CA ASP A 97 -7.16 -4.93 -10.12
C ASP A 97 -5.97 -3.98 -10.37
N SER A 98 -4.74 -4.45 -10.17
CA SER A 98 -3.52 -3.66 -10.37
C SER A 98 -2.97 -3.71 -11.79
N LEU A 99 -3.44 -4.67 -12.59
CA LEU A 99 -3.00 -4.86 -13.97
C LEU A 99 -3.55 -3.72 -14.82
N LYS A 100 -2.66 -3.03 -15.53
CA LYS A 100 -3.02 -2.00 -16.52
C LYS A 100 -2.75 -2.56 -17.92
N PRO A 101 -3.78 -2.97 -18.67
CA PRO A 101 -3.61 -3.47 -20.03
C PRO A 101 -3.08 -2.38 -20.95
N ASP A 102 -2.17 -2.76 -21.84
CA ASP A 102 -1.71 -1.89 -22.93
C ASP A 102 -2.63 -2.05 -24.13
N LEU A 103 -3.60 -1.16 -24.24
CA LEU A 103 -4.62 -1.19 -25.29
C LEU A 103 -4.03 -0.96 -26.69
N VAL A 104 -2.91 -0.21 -26.80
CA VAL A 104 -2.29 0.11 -28.09
C VAL A 104 -1.64 -1.14 -28.67
N ASN A 105 -0.82 -1.82 -27.86
CA ASN A 105 -0.19 -3.06 -28.29
C ASN A 105 -1.21 -4.17 -28.50
N TYR A 106 -2.27 -4.23 -27.68
CA TYR A 106 -3.38 -5.14 -27.89
C TYR A 106 -4.06 -4.91 -29.25
N ASN A 107 -4.39 -3.67 -29.61
CA ASN A 107 -5.05 -3.37 -30.89
C ASN A 107 -4.17 -3.70 -32.11
N LYS A 108 -2.85 -3.49 -32.01
CA LYS A 108 -1.90 -3.89 -33.07
C LYS A 108 -1.88 -5.40 -33.25
N GLN A 109 -1.77 -6.16 -32.16
CA GLN A 109 -1.79 -7.63 -32.19
C GLN A 109 -3.14 -8.15 -32.68
N ARG A 110 -4.23 -7.49 -32.26
CA ARG A 110 -5.59 -7.79 -32.69
C ARG A 110 -5.74 -7.69 -34.20
N ALA A 111 -5.30 -6.59 -34.82
CA ALA A 111 -5.40 -6.42 -36.27
C ALA A 111 -4.64 -7.51 -37.06
N VAL A 112 -3.47 -7.94 -36.58
CA VAL A 112 -2.68 -9.03 -37.18
C VAL A 112 -3.37 -10.38 -37.00
N ALA A 113 -3.91 -10.63 -35.81
CA ALA A 113 -4.60 -11.88 -35.49
C ALA A 113 -5.96 -12.01 -36.17
N ASP A 114 -6.70 -10.91 -36.32
CA ASP A 114 -7.96 -10.84 -37.09
C ASP A 114 -7.72 -11.20 -38.56
N ALA A 115 -6.61 -10.72 -39.15
CA ALA A 115 -6.23 -11.08 -40.52
C ALA A 115 -5.90 -12.57 -40.72
N SER A 116 -5.57 -13.29 -39.65
CA SER A 116 -5.27 -14.72 -39.68
C SER A 116 -6.39 -15.58 -39.08
N GLU A 117 -7.55 -15.00 -38.75
CA GLU A 117 -8.72 -15.64 -38.11
C GLU A 117 -8.40 -16.38 -36.78
N ASN A 118 -7.22 -16.13 -36.21
CA ASN A 118 -6.66 -16.86 -35.07
C ASN A 118 -6.73 -16.08 -33.74
N LEU A 119 -7.50 -14.99 -33.70
CA LEU A 119 -7.61 -14.13 -32.51
C LEU A 119 -8.36 -14.83 -31.37
N TYR A 120 -9.52 -15.42 -31.66
CA TYR A 120 -10.33 -16.13 -30.69
C TYR A 120 -10.05 -17.63 -30.77
N ARG A 121 -9.18 -18.12 -29.88
CA ARG A 121 -8.79 -19.53 -29.84
C ARG A 121 -9.67 -20.31 -28.88
N ASP A 122 -10.18 -21.44 -29.37
CA ASP A 122 -10.84 -22.45 -28.53
C ASP A 122 -9.80 -23.45 -27.98
N MET A 123 -10.22 -24.27 -27.01
CA MET A 123 -9.40 -25.31 -26.38
C MET A 123 -8.81 -26.30 -27.39
N ASN A 124 -9.44 -26.48 -28.56
CA ASN A 124 -8.99 -27.34 -29.65
C ASN A 124 -8.26 -26.61 -30.79
N SER A 125 -7.88 -25.33 -30.61
CA SER A 125 -7.14 -24.56 -31.62
C SER A 125 -5.76 -25.16 -31.87
N LEU A 126 -5.42 -25.41 -33.14
CA LEU A 126 -4.15 -26.03 -33.56
C LEU A 126 -2.91 -25.17 -33.30
N VAL A 127 -3.06 -23.84 -33.32
CA VAL A 127 -1.95 -22.90 -33.10
C VAL A 127 -1.61 -22.85 -31.61
N TYR A 128 -0.48 -23.43 -31.21
CA TYR A 128 0.03 -23.48 -29.83
C TYR A 128 1.54 -23.21 -29.81
N ALA A 129 2.02 -22.52 -28.76
CA ALA A 129 3.44 -22.18 -28.53
C ALA A 129 4.14 -21.23 -29.54
N ASP A 130 3.44 -20.65 -30.51
CA ASP A 130 4.04 -19.69 -31.46
C ASP A 130 4.26 -18.28 -30.88
N HIS A 131 3.71 -17.98 -29.70
CA HIS A 131 3.84 -16.66 -29.09
C HIS A 131 5.24 -16.47 -28.50
N ARG A 132 6.02 -15.55 -29.09
CA ARG A 132 7.29 -15.05 -28.55
C ARG A 132 7.06 -13.65 -27.97
N PRO A 133 6.93 -13.50 -26.65
CA PRO A 133 6.78 -12.19 -26.02
C PRO A 133 7.98 -11.30 -26.31
N THR A 134 7.75 -9.99 -26.33
CA THR A 134 8.85 -9.02 -26.37
C THR A 134 9.60 -9.01 -25.04
N GLU A 135 10.88 -8.62 -25.06
CA GLU A 135 11.71 -8.52 -23.86
C GLU A 135 11.08 -7.59 -22.81
N GLU A 136 10.51 -6.45 -23.24
CA GLU A 136 9.76 -5.55 -22.36
C GLU A 136 8.56 -6.21 -21.66
N ALA A 137 7.87 -7.14 -22.33
CA ALA A 137 6.77 -7.88 -21.73
C ALA A 137 7.27 -8.85 -20.65
N ILE A 138 8.42 -9.49 -20.90
CA ILE A 138 9.09 -10.37 -19.94
C ILE A 138 9.53 -9.56 -18.72
N ASP A 139 10.17 -8.40 -18.91
CA ASP A 139 10.63 -7.54 -17.84
C ASP A 139 9.51 -7.05 -16.94
N ARG A 140 8.34 -6.72 -17.51
CA ARG A 140 7.15 -6.36 -16.70
C ARG A 140 6.71 -7.50 -15.79
N VAL A 141 6.73 -8.74 -16.29
CA VAL A 141 6.39 -9.93 -15.50
C VAL A 141 7.43 -10.17 -14.41
N VAL A 142 8.71 -10.12 -14.75
CA VAL A 142 9.82 -10.29 -13.79
C VAL A 142 9.77 -9.23 -12.70
N GLY A 143 9.55 -7.96 -13.06
CA GLY A 143 9.37 -6.86 -12.12
C GLY A 143 8.22 -7.12 -11.14
N LYS A 144 7.06 -7.60 -11.65
CA LYS A 144 5.93 -7.98 -10.81
C LYS A 144 6.26 -9.15 -9.87
N LEU A 145 6.97 -10.17 -10.35
CA LEU A 145 7.39 -11.31 -9.53
C LEU A 145 8.31 -10.89 -8.40
N ASN A 146 9.29 -10.04 -8.67
CA ASN A 146 10.20 -9.51 -7.66
C ASN A 146 9.45 -8.69 -6.59
N LEU A 147 8.47 -7.88 -6.99
CA LEU A 147 7.60 -7.16 -6.05
C LEU A 147 6.75 -8.12 -5.18
N ASP A 148 6.27 -9.22 -5.75
CA ASP A 148 5.51 -10.23 -5.00
C ASP A 148 6.39 -10.99 -4.01
N ILE A 149 7.64 -11.29 -4.38
CA ILE A 149 8.64 -11.90 -3.50
C ILE A 149 8.95 -10.97 -2.32
N ASP A 150 9.19 -9.68 -2.59
CA ASP A 150 9.44 -8.68 -1.56
C ASP A 150 8.24 -8.49 -0.60
N LYS A 151 7.02 -8.48 -1.13
CA LYS A 151 5.81 -8.45 -0.29
C LYS A 151 5.66 -9.71 0.57
N ARG A 152 6.06 -10.87 0.05
CA ARG A 152 6.02 -12.15 0.78
C ARG A 152 7.04 -12.15 1.91
N SER A 153 8.27 -11.70 1.66
CA SER A 153 9.31 -11.63 2.70
C SER A 153 8.93 -10.67 3.83
N LYS A 154 8.28 -9.55 3.50
CA LYS A 154 7.81 -8.53 4.46
C LYS A 154 6.47 -8.85 5.14
N ARG A 155 5.84 -9.99 4.84
CA ARG A 155 4.53 -10.35 5.42
C ARG A 155 4.60 -10.59 6.92
N SER A 156 5.64 -11.26 7.40
CA SER A 156 5.88 -11.45 8.83
C SER A 156 6.71 -10.27 9.34
N ARG A 157 6.09 -9.39 10.13
CA ARG A 157 6.79 -8.27 10.76
C ARG A 157 7.25 -8.68 12.14
N VAL A 158 8.55 -8.53 12.40
CA VAL A 158 9.11 -8.64 13.76
C VAL A 158 8.49 -7.54 14.60
N ARG A 159 7.86 -7.92 15.72
CA ARG A 159 7.35 -6.96 16.70
C ARG A 159 8.54 -6.46 17.53
N LYS A 160 8.58 -5.16 17.81
CA LYS A 160 9.55 -4.61 18.76
C LYS A 160 9.28 -5.25 20.12
N GLU A 161 10.34 -5.63 20.81
CA GLU A 161 10.23 -6.19 22.16
C GLU A 161 9.71 -5.12 23.10
N GLU A 162 8.79 -5.52 23.97
CA GLU A 162 8.27 -4.71 25.06
C GLU A 162 9.18 -4.92 26.27
N ASP A 163 9.42 -3.87 27.06
CA ASP A 163 10.33 -3.87 28.23
C ASP A 163 9.72 -4.63 29.43
N GLY A 164 9.19 -5.83 29.18
CA GLY A 164 8.60 -6.71 30.18
C GLY A 164 9.60 -7.70 30.77
N GLU A 165 9.16 -8.46 31.76
CA GLU A 165 9.96 -9.51 32.39
C GLU A 165 10.36 -10.61 31.38
N ILE A 166 11.66 -10.93 31.35
CA ILE A 166 12.22 -11.93 30.45
C ILE A 166 11.94 -13.33 31.02
N THR A 167 10.93 -14.01 30.48
CA THR A 167 10.51 -15.37 30.89
C THR A 167 11.22 -16.50 30.14
N TYR A 168 12.27 -16.22 29.37
CA TYR A 168 12.91 -17.20 28.48
C TYR A 168 14.45 -17.12 28.54
N ILE A 169 15.10 -18.26 28.26
CA ILE A 169 16.57 -18.38 28.23
C ILE A 169 17.11 -18.34 26.79
N ASN A 170 16.36 -18.86 25.81
CA ASN A 170 16.76 -18.89 24.39
C ASN A 170 15.60 -18.49 23.46
N ASP A 171 15.90 -18.19 22.19
CA ASP A 171 14.89 -17.73 21.21
C ASP A 171 13.81 -18.77 20.91
N LYS A 172 14.16 -20.07 20.96
CA LYS A 172 13.17 -21.15 20.77
C LYS A 172 12.18 -21.20 21.93
N ASN A 173 12.66 -21.02 23.15
CA ASN A 173 11.89 -20.92 24.38
C ASN A 173 11.02 -19.66 24.34
N LYS A 174 11.55 -18.52 23.87
CA LYS A 174 10.75 -17.32 23.61
C LYS A 174 9.57 -17.59 22.67
N ALA A 175 9.84 -18.20 21.52
CA ALA A 175 8.80 -18.52 20.55
C ALA A 175 7.76 -19.52 21.11
N PHE A 176 8.22 -20.48 21.92
CA PHE A 176 7.35 -21.42 22.62
C PHE A 176 6.47 -20.72 23.66
N ASN A 177 7.04 -19.92 24.55
CA ASN A 177 6.31 -19.13 25.55
C ASN A 177 5.31 -18.17 24.89
N GLN A 178 5.69 -17.54 23.77
CA GLN A 178 4.76 -16.73 22.97
C GLN A 178 3.62 -17.57 22.38
N LYS A 179 3.89 -18.80 21.93
CA LYS A 179 2.84 -19.71 21.43
C LYS A 179 1.88 -20.07 22.55
N ILE A 180 2.38 -20.49 23.71
CA ILE A 180 1.57 -20.79 24.90
C ILE A 180 0.77 -19.57 25.31
N GLY A 181 1.39 -18.39 25.35
CA GLY A 181 0.73 -17.15 25.72
C GLY A 181 -0.47 -16.80 24.82
N ARG A 182 -0.40 -17.07 23.51
CA ARG A 182 -1.53 -16.84 22.60
C ARG A 182 -2.77 -17.70 22.93
N PHE A 183 -2.59 -18.91 23.45
CA PHE A 183 -3.69 -19.83 23.72
C PHE A 183 -4.17 -19.79 25.17
N TYR A 184 -3.23 -19.70 26.12
CA TYR A 184 -3.52 -19.91 27.54
C TYR A 184 -3.61 -18.63 28.35
N ASN A 185 -3.03 -17.50 27.91
CA ASN A 185 -3.05 -16.26 28.70
C ASN A 185 -4.47 -15.88 29.11
N LYS A 186 -5.45 -16.01 28.21
CA LYS A 186 -6.86 -15.71 28.49
C LYS A 186 -7.43 -16.50 29.68
N TYR A 187 -6.91 -17.69 29.96
CA TYR A 187 -7.41 -18.57 31.03
C TYR A 187 -6.53 -18.54 32.29
N THR A 188 -5.32 -17.98 32.21
CA THR A 188 -4.34 -17.99 33.30
C THR A 188 -4.05 -16.60 33.86
N GLU A 189 -4.86 -15.59 33.54
CA GLU A 189 -4.70 -14.22 34.04
C GLU A 189 -4.73 -14.18 35.57
N GLU A 190 -5.72 -14.81 36.20
CA GLU A 190 -5.84 -14.85 37.67
C GLU A 190 -4.62 -15.51 38.34
N ILE A 191 -4.12 -16.61 37.77
CA ILE A 191 -2.94 -17.30 38.30
C ILE A 191 -1.70 -16.40 38.19
N ARG A 192 -1.54 -15.68 37.06
CA ARG A 192 -0.44 -14.75 36.86
C ARG A 192 -0.51 -13.59 37.86
N GLU A 193 -1.67 -12.97 38.00
CA GLU A 193 -1.85 -11.87 38.94
C GLU A 193 -1.61 -12.30 40.39
N ASN A 194 -2.02 -13.51 40.77
CA ASN A 194 -1.75 -14.05 42.11
C ASN A 194 -0.26 -14.30 42.36
N ILE A 195 0.49 -14.71 41.32
CA ILE A 195 1.96 -14.83 41.40
C ILE A 195 2.59 -13.44 41.55
N GLU A 196 2.14 -12.45 40.77
CA GLU A 196 2.64 -11.07 40.84
C GLU A 196 2.30 -10.38 42.17
N ARG A 197 1.15 -10.72 42.77
CA ARG A 197 0.72 -10.24 44.10
C ARG A 197 1.37 -10.99 45.27
N GLY A 198 2.21 -11.99 45.00
CA GLY A 198 2.96 -12.73 46.01
C GLY A 198 2.13 -13.83 46.68
N THR A 199 1.60 -14.77 45.90
CA THR A 199 1.03 -16.08 46.33
C THR A 199 0.21 -16.05 47.63
N ALA A 200 -0.53 -14.98 47.87
CA ALA A 200 -1.46 -14.89 48.99
C ALA A 200 -2.78 -15.51 48.53
N LEU A 201 -3.12 -16.66 49.11
CA LEU A 201 -4.46 -17.26 49.05
C LEU A 201 -5.47 -16.39 49.80
#